data_AF-A0ABD3VHX9-F1
#
_entry.id   AF-A0ABD3VHX9-F1
#
_cell.length_a   1.000
_cell.length_b   1.000
_cell.length_c   1.000
_cell.angle_alpha   90.00
_cell.angle_beta   90.00
_cell.angle_gamma   90.00
#
_symmetry.space_group_name_H-M   'P 1'
#
loop_
_entity.id
_entity.type
_entity.pdbx_description
1 polymer ?
#
loop_
_entity_poly.entity_id
_entity_poly.type
_entity_poly.pdbx_seq_one_letter_code
_entity_poly.pdbx_strand_id
1 'polypeptide(L)'
;MHFPTFQSHLQKSQDIGTTVYVAKLDTLVQSFNSRFHDFDQCRLLMKLCADPFSVSVDDLSAEYQLELTDLKASDELRSTYREKSLLDFCRTLPDTFPNLKDNALVHTSMFGSTYCCEQAFTQMKLKKSNTRNQLTDDNLETILRISTSSIKPDTSKLADDIQHQPSH
;
A
#
# COMPACT_ATOMS: atom_id res chain seq x y z
N MET A 1 1.10 -31.55 5.88
CA MET A 1 0.91 -30.87 4.57
C MET A 1 0.00 -31.75 3.71
N HIS A 2 -1.06 -31.19 3.13
CA HIS A 2 -2.10 -31.94 2.40
C HIS A 2 -2.07 -31.60 0.90
N PHE A 3 -1.08 -32.14 0.17
CA PHE A 3 -1.00 -32.04 -1.28
C PHE A 3 -0.88 -33.44 -1.91
N PRO A 4 -1.99 -34.19 -2.02
CA PRO A 4 -1.99 -35.61 -2.40
C PRO A 4 -1.42 -35.86 -3.81
N THR A 5 -1.66 -34.92 -4.73
CA THR A 5 -1.15 -34.98 -6.11
C THR A 5 0.38 -34.79 -6.18
N PHE A 6 0.94 -33.94 -5.31
CA PHE A 6 2.38 -33.73 -5.23
C PHE A 6 3.09 -34.94 -4.61
N GLN A 7 2.47 -35.54 -3.59
CA GLN A 7 2.99 -36.72 -2.90
C GLN A 7 3.02 -37.97 -3.79
N SER A 8 2.00 -38.14 -4.65
CA SER A 8 1.94 -39.24 -5.63
C SER A 8 2.91 -39.06 -6.80
N HIS A 9 3.31 -37.82 -7.14
CA HIS A 9 4.39 -37.55 -8.10
C HIS A 9 5.79 -37.83 -7.52
N LEU A 10 6.03 -37.45 -6.26
CA LEU A 10 7.28 -37.72 -5.54
C LEU A 10 7.59 -39.21 -5.36
N GLN A 11 6.57 -40.05 -5.16
CA GLN A 11 6.75 -41.50 -5.04
C GLN A 11 7.02 -42.23 -6.37
N LYS A 12 6.74 -41.60 -7.52
CA LYS A 12 6.82 -42.23 -8.85
C LYS A 12 8.04 -41.83 -9.67
N SER A 13 8.87 -40.91 -9.19
CA SER A 13 10.00 -40.38 -9.98
C SER A 13 11.27 -40.35 -9.13
N GLN A 14 12.30 -41.03 -9.63
CA GLN A 14 13.59 -41.17 -8.93
C GLN A 14 14.51 -39.96 -9.11
N ASP A 15 14.10 -38.98 -9.91
CA ASP A 15 14.75 -37.68 -10.02
C ASP A 15 13.72 -36.70 -10.57
N ILE A 16 12.83 -36.18 -9.70
CA ILE A 16 12.15 -34.93 -10.06
C ILE A 16 13.29 -33.94 -10.16
N GLY A 17 13.46 -33.30 -11.32
CA GLY A 17 14.43 -32.22 -11.56
C GLY A 17 14.17 -31.03 -10.64
N THR A 18 14.41 -31.24 -9.34
CA THR A 18 14.14 -30.35 -8.22
C THR A 18 15.09 -29.17 -8.30
N THR A 19 16.26 -29.40 -8.89
CA THR A 19 17.23 -28.40 -9.35
C THR A 19 16.61 -27.30 -10.21
N VAL A 20 15.65 -27.63 -11.10
CA VAL A 20 14.96 -26.62 -11.93
C VAL A 20 14.07 -25.71 -11.07
N TYR A 21 13.42 -26.25 -10.06
CA TYR A 21 12.59 -25.46 -9.14
C TYR A 21 13.44 -24.64 -8.17
N VAL A 22 14.55 -25.19 -7.68
CA VAL A 22 15.54 -24.46 -6.88
C VAL A 22 16.08 -23.27 -7.67
N ALA A 23 16.52 -23.48 -8.91
CA ALA A 23 16.99 -22.39 -9.77
C ALA A 23 15.92 -21.32 -10.02
N LYS A 24 14.65 -21.71 -10.17
CA LYS A 24 13.52 -20.77 -10.28
C LYS A 24 13.28 -19.98 -9.00
N LEU A 25 13.40 -20.61 -7.84
CA LEU A 25 13.29 -19.92 -6.54
C LEU A 25 14.46 -18.95 -6.35
N ASP A 26 15.68 -19.33 -6.70
CA ASP A 26 16.85 -18.43 -6.62
C ASP A 26 16.67 -17.22 -7.54
N THR A 27 16.20 -17.45 -8.77
CA THR A 27 15.89 -16.37 -9.72
C THR A 27 14.82 -15.43 -9.16
N LEU A 28 13.78 -15.99 -8.51
CA LEU A 28 12.73 -15.22 -7.89
C LEU A 28 13.27 -14.36 -6.75
N VAL A 29 14.07 -14.94 -5.85
CA VAL A 29 14.70 -14.23 -4.73
C VAL A 29 15.58 -13.09 -5.25
N GLN A 30 16.42 -13.35 -6.25
CA GLN A 30 17.26 -12.32 -6.86
C GLN A 30 16.43 -11.18 -7.48
N SER A 31 15.34 -11.53 -8.17
CA SER A 31 14.43 -10.54 -8.77
C SER A 31 13.76 -9.68 -7.70
N PHE A 32 13.32 -10.27 -6.59
CA PHE A 32 12.77 -9.54 -5.46
C PHE A 32 13.81 -8.59 -4.86
N ASN A 33 14.99 -9.10 -4.53
CA ASN A 33 16.05 -8.29 -3.94
C ASN A 33 16.45 -7.13 -4.85
N SER A 34 16.60 -7.37 -6.17
CA SER A 34 16.90 -6.30 -7.12
C SER A 34 15.77 -5.28 -7.24
N ARG A 35 14.50 -5.71 -7.22
CA ARG A 35 13.36 -4.82 -7.37
C ARG A 35 13.07 -3.99 -6.13
N PHE A 36 13.35 -4.54 -4.94
CA PHE A 36 13.06 -3.90 -3.66
C PHE A 36 14.31 -3.35 -2.96
N HIS A 37 15.46 -3.33 -3.64
CA HIS A 37 16.72 -2.79 -3.10
C HIS A 37 16.57 -1.35 -2.58
N ASP A 38 15.74 -0.53 -3.23
CA ASP A 38 15.51 0.86 -2.79
C ASP A 38 14.76 0.93 -1.45
N PHE A 39 13.98 -0.09 -1.09
CA PHE A 39 13.33 -0.19 0.22
C PHE A 39 14.34 -0.46 1.33
N ASP A 40 15.47 -1.13 1.03
CA ASP A 40 16.53 -1.32 2.02
C ASP A 40 17.15 0.02 2.42
N GLN A 41 17.25 0.97 1.48
CA GLN A 41 17.79 2.31 1.73
C GLN A 41 16.86 3.14 2.64
N CYS A 42 15.55 2.96 2.49
CA CYS A 42 14.54 3.67 3.30
C CYS A 42 14.03 2.86 4.50
N ARG A 43 14.56 1.65 4.74
CA ARG A 43 14.03 0.71 5.73
C ARG A 43 14.00 1.28 7.14
N LEU A 44 15.04 2.04 7.50
CA LEU A 44 15.12 2.67 8.82
C LEU A 44 14.06 3.76 8.98
N LEU A 45 13.87 4.61 7.99
CA LEU A 45 12.86 5.67 7.97
C LEU A 45 11.43 5.11 7.94
N MET A 46 11.22 3.99 7.23
CA MET A 46 9.96 3.24 7.28
C MET A 46 9.69 2.69 8.68
N LYS A 47 10.71 2.14 9.36
CA LYS A 47 10.58 1.66 10.74
C LYS A 47 10.30 2.81 11.70
N LEU A 48 10.94 3.96 11.50
CA LEU A 48 10.72 5.18 12.27
C LEU A 48 9.29 5.70 12.09
N CYS A 49 8.74 5.64 10.88
CA CYS A 49 7.34 5.96 10.62
C CYS A 49 6.40 4.95 11.30
N ALA A 50 6.69 3.64 11.22
CA ALA A 50 5.80 2.61 11.73
C ALA A 50 5.78 2.54 13.25
N ASP A 51 6.94 2.69 13.89
CA ASP A 51 7.09 2.61 15.33
C ASP A 51 8.28 3.45 15.83
N PRO A 52 8.09 4.76 16.04
CA PRO A 52 9.19 5.64 16.40
C PRO A 52 9.83 5.28 17.75
N PHE A 53 9.06 4.71 18.68
CA PHE A 53 9.58 4.37 20.01
C PHE A 53 10.54 3.17 20.03
N SER A 54 10.53 2.30 19.01
CA SER A 54 11.44 1.14 18.91
C SER A 54 12.72 1.36 18.11
N VAL A 55 12.85 2.51 17.44
CA VAL A 55 14.06 2.84 16.66
C VAL A 55 15.17 3.36 17.57
N SER A 56 16.43 2.96 17.34
CA SER A 56 17.56 3.52 18.08
C SER A 56 17.86 4.93 17.59
N VAL A 57 18.19 5.84 18.51
CA VAL A 57 18.56 7.22 18.15
C VAL A 57 19.86 7.22 17.33
N ASP A 58 20.83 6.40 17.72
CA ASP A 58 22.17 6.36 17.10
C ASP A 58 22.17 5.92 15.62
N ASP A 59 21.11 5.24 15.18
CA ASP A 59 21.00 4.75 13.80
C ASP A 59 20.60 5.85 12.81
N LEU A 60 20.11 7.00 13.28
CA LEU A 60 19.52 8.06 12.46
C LEU A 60 20.50 9.21 12.17
N SER A 61 20.22 10.02 11.14
CA SER A 61 20.94 11.28 10.90
C SER A 61 20.63 12.32 11.99
N ALA A 62 21.55 13.25 12.21
CA ALA A 62 21.48 14.24 13.30
C ALA A 62 20.17 15.04 13.34
N GLU A 63 19.55 15.30 12.18
CA GLU A 63 18.28 16.00 12.05
C GLU A 63 17.11 15.25 12.72
N TYR A 64 17.10 13.92 12.67
CA TYR A 64 16.09 13.09 13.34
C TYR A 64 16.48 12.74 14.79
N GLN A 65 17.77 12.72 15.12
CA GLN A 65 18.23 12.32 16.45
C GLN A 65 17.66 13.20 17.56
N LEU A 66 17.64 14.53 17.35
CA LEU A 66 17.12 15.48 18.32
C LEU A 66 15.61 15.28 18.52
N GLU A 67 14.86 15.27 17.41
CA GLU A 67 13.41 15.05 17.43
C GLU A 67 13.04 13.71 18.07
N LEU A 68 13.75 12.62 17.74
CA LEU A 68 13.46 11.32 18.32
C LEU A 68 13.80 11.28 19.81
N THR A 69 14.86 11.97 20.24
CA THR A 69 15.23 12.07 21.66
C THR A 69 14.13 12.79 22.44
N ASP A 70 13.70 13.95 21.97
CA ASP A 70 12.62 14.73 22.59
C ASP A 70 11.31 13.94 22.61
N LEU A 71 11.00 13.23 21.51
CA LEU A 71 9.81 12.40 21.42
C LEU A 71 9.83 11.28 22.47
N LYS A 72 10.98 10.60 22.63
CA LYS A 72 11.13 9.50 23.59
C LYS A 72 11.16 9.98 25.04
N ALA A 73 11.54 11.23 25.28
CA ALA A 73 11.53 11.85 26.60
C ALA A 73 10.12 12.26 27.07
N SER A 74 9.14 12.41 26.17
CA SER A 74 7.77 12.78 26.53
C SER A 74 6.90 11.56 26.81
N ASP A 75 6.46 11.42 28.06
CA ASP A 75 5.49 10.42 28.47
C ASP A 75 4.09 10.70 27.90
N GLU A 76 3.74 11.97 27.69
CA GLU A 76 2.45 12.40 27.12
C GLU A 76 2.32 11.98 25.66
N LEU A 77 3.36 12.22 24.85
CA LEU A 77 3.39 11.77 23.45
C LEU A 77 3.43 10.24 23.37
N ARG A 78 4.12 9.59 24.31
CA ARG A 78 4.13 8.12 24.41
C ARG A 78 2.75 7.54 24.75
N SER A 79 2.00 8.15 25.66
CA SER A 79 0.62 7.74 25.96
C SER A 79 -0.28 7.95 24.75
N THR A 80 -0.19 9.13 24.13
CA THR A 80 -0.97 9.49 22.94
C THR A 80 -0.74 8.50 21.79
N TYR A 81 0.50 8.08 21.57
CA TYR A 81 0.84 7.07 20.56
C TYR A 81 0.19 5.71 20.83
N ARG A 82 0.06 5.29 22.09
CA ARG A 82 -0.57 4.00 22.45
C ARG A 82 -2.08 4.01 22.26
N GLU A 83 -2.70 5.18 22.33
CA GLU A 83 -4.16 5.34 22.26
C GLU A 83 -4.67 5.62 20.84
N LYS A 84 -3.83 6.17 19.96
CA LYS A 84 -4.22 6.63 18.62
C LYS A 84 -3.70 5.73 17.52
N SER A 85 -4.37 5.80 16.37
CA SER A 85 -3.80 5.27 15.13
C SER A 85 -2.52 6.03 14.78
N LEU A 86 -1.61 5.40 14.02
CA LEU A 86 -0.36 6.05 13.59
C LEU A 86 -0.61 7.40 12.90
N LEU A 87 -1.58 7.44 11.99
CA LEU A 87 -1.96 8.65 11.27
C LEU A 87 -2.48 9.77 12.17
N ASP A 88 -3.30 9.42 13.16
CA ASP A 88 -3.85 10.41 14.09
C ASP A 88 -2.81 10.89 15.09
N PHE A 89 -1.91 10.00 15.50
CA PHE A 89 -0.75 10.37 16.30
C PHE A 89 0.14 11.38 15.55
N CYS A 90 0.51 11.11 14.30
CA CYS A 90 1.35 12.01 13.51
C CYS A 90 0.72 13.41 13.34
N ARG A 91 -0.62 13.52 13.25
CA ARG A 91 -1.35 14.80 13.21
C ARG A 91 -1.27 15.59 14.52
N THR A 92 -1.01 14.91 15.63
CA THR A 92 -0.95 15.53 16.97
C THR A 92 0.45 15.97 17.36
N LEU A 93 1.47 15.59 16.58
CA LEU A 93 2.85 16.03 16.82
C LEU A 93 2.92 17.56 16.76
N PRO A 94 3.63 18.22 17.69
CA PRO A 94 3.93 19.64 17.61
C PRO A 94 4.75 20.00 16.37
N ASP A 95 4.84 21.29 16.04
CA ASP A 95 5.66 21.79 14.92
C ASP A 95 7.17 21.74 15.21
N THR A 96 7.56 21.37 16.43
CA THR A 96 8.96 21.07 16.81
C THR A 96 9.45 19.72 16.27
N PHE A 97 8.59 18.92 15.65
CA PHE A 97 8.92 17.62 15.05
C PHE A 97 8.73 17.60 13.52
N PRO A 98 9.32 18.55 12.76
CA PRO A 98 9.11 18.65 11.32
C PRO A 98 9.61 17.41 10.57
N ASN A 99 10.78 16.86 10.92
CA ASN A 99 11.35 15.73 10.19
C ASN A 99 10.51 14.45 10.40
N LEU A 100 10.04 14.19 11.62
CA LEU A 100 9.16 13.05 11.91
C LEU A 100 7.79 13.19 11.23
N LYS A 101 7.24 14.42 11.17
CA LYS A 101 6.00 14.71 10.44
C LYS A 101 6.15 14.46 8.94
N ASP A 102 7.22 14.97 8.34
CA ASP A 102 7.50 14.82 6.91
C ASP A 102 7.73 13.35 6.55
N ASN A 103 8.50 12.63 7.36
CA ASN A 103 8.71 11.20 7.20
C ASN A 103 7.38 10.41 7.23
N ALA A 104 6.51 10.73 8.19
CA ALA A 104 5.19 10.10 8.29
C ALA A 104 4.31 10.41 7.07
N LEU A 105 4.33 11.65 6.58
CA LEU A 105 3.58 12.06 5.39
C LEU A 105 4.05 11.31 4.14
N VAL A 106 5.37 11.29 3.92
CA VAL A 106 6.01 10.60 2.79
C VAL A 106 5.60 9.13 2.78
N HIS A 107 5.81 8.40 3.87
CA HIS A 107 5.53 6.97 3.89
C HIS A 107 4.03 6.67 3.85
N THR A 108 3.18 7.44 4.52
CA THR A 108 1.74 7.19 4.45
C THR A 108 1.17 7.48 3.06
N SER A 109 1.72 8.46 2.33
CA SER A 109 1.33 8.74 0.95
C SER A 109 1.66 7.60 -0.01
N MET A 110 2.79 6.90 0.21
CA MET A 110 3.15 5.70 -0.57
C MET A 110 2.08 4.62 -0.44
N PHE A 111 1.62 4.35 0.78
CA PHE A 111 0.57 3.35 1.04
C PHE A 111 -0.84 3.81 0.59
N GLY A 112 -1.10 5.12 0.57
CA GLY A 112 -2.32 5.66 -0.03
C GLY A 112 -2.40 5.36 -1.52
N SER A 113 -1.28 5.47 -2.25
CA SER A 113 -1.23 5.16 -3.68
C SER A 113 -1.46 3.67 -3.95
N THR A 114 -0.92 2.77 -3.12
CA THR A 114 -1.16 1.33 -3.25
C THR A 114 -2.61 0.96 -3.00
N TYR A 115 -3.25 1.54 -1.96
CA TYR A 115 -4.68 1.34 -1.72
C TYR A 115 -5.53 1.83 -2.92
N CYS A 116 -5.23 3.00 -3.47
CA CYS A 116 -5.91 3.52 -4.66
C CYS A 116 -5.70 2.60 -5.88
N CYS A 117 -4.49 2.08 -6.08
CA CYS A 117 -4.20 1.11 -7.14
C CYS A 117 -4.93 -0.21 -6.93
N GLU A 118 -4.93 -0.78 -5.72
CA GLU A 118 -5.64 -2.01 -5.36
C GLU A 118 -7.16 -1.85 -5.54
N GLN A 119 -7.71 -0.71 -5.13
CA GLN A 119 -9.10 -0.37 -5.37
C GLN A 119 -9.39 -0.28 -6.87
N ALA A 120 -8.54 0.40 -7.65
CA ALA A 120 -8.68 0.48 -9.11
C ALA A 120 -8.65 -0.91 -9.78
N PHE A 121 -7.70 -1.78 -9.39
CA PHE A 121 -7.61 -3.15 -9.90
C PHE A 121 -8.82 -4.00 -9.50
N THR A 122 -9.30 -3.87 -8.27
CA THR A 122 -10.50 -4.56 -7.79
C THR A 122 -11.73 -4.14 -8.60
N GLN A 123 -11.90 -2.84 -8.84
CA GLN A 123 -12.98 -2.31 -9.67
C GLN A 123 -12.89 -2.80 -11.12
N MET A 124 -11.69 -2.83 -11.69
CA MET A 124 -11.45 -3.38 -13.02
C MET A 124 -11.82 -4.86 -13.09
N LYS A 125 -11.42 -5.66 -12.09
CA LYS A 125 -11.75 -7.09 -11.99
C LYS A 125 -13.25 -7.32 -11.87
N LEU A 126 -13.95 -6.58 -11.01
CA LEU A 126 -15.41 -6.67 -10.84
C LEU A 126 -16.16 -6.32 -12.15
N LYS A 127 -15.74 -5.26 -12.84
CA LYS A 127 -16.38 -4.80 -14.07
C LYS A 127 -16.10 -5.71 -15.27
N LYS A 128 -14.91 -6.33 -15.33
CA LYS A 128 -14.58 -7.36 -16.32
C LYS A 128 -15.34 -8.67 -16.09
N SER A 129 -15.74 -8.94 -14.84
CA SER A 129 -16.34 -10.23 -14.43
C SER A 129 -17.84 -10.36 -14.66
N ASN A 130 -18.60 -9.26 -14.83
CA ASN A 130 -20.07 -9.35 -14.69
C ASN A 130 -20.93 -8.99 -15.90
N THR A 131 -20.52 -8.17 -16.90
CA THR A 131 -21.54 -7.72 -17.89
C THR A 131 -21.09 -7.09 -19.21
N ARG A 132 -19.80 -7.03 -19.61
CA ARG A 132 -19.43 -6.24 -20.81
C ARG A 132 -18.17 -6.73 -21.53
N ASN A 133 -18.32 -7.15 -22.80
CA ASN A 133 -17.22 -7.56 -23.69
C ASN A 133 -16.46 -6.39 -24.35
N GLN A 134 -16.78 -5.12 -24.03
CA GLN A 134 -16.13 -3.94 -24.62
C GLN A 134 -15.84 -2.89 -23.55
N LEU A 135 -14.75 -3.09 -22.81
CA LEU A 135 -14.00 -2.01 -22.18
C LEU A 135 -13.12 -1.41 -23.28
N THR A 136 -13.36 -0.14 -23.64
CA THR A 136 -12.47 0.65 -24.51
C THR A 136 -11.69 1.58 -23.59
N ASP A 137 -10.47 1.95 -23.95
CA ASP A 137 -9.59 2.77 -23.09
C ASP A 137 -10.29 4.06 -22.61
N ASP A 138 -11.07 4.71 -23.46
CA ASP A 138 -11.85 5.92 -23.14
C ASP A 138 -12.87 5.71 -22.01
N ASN A 139 -13.53 4.55 -21.96
CA ASN A 139 -14.56 4.27 -20.96
C ASN A 139 -13.96 3.76 -19.64
N LEU A 140 -12.78 3.12 -19.71
CA LEU A 140 -12.07 2.60 -18.55
C LEU A 140 -11.56 3.72 -17.64
N GLU A 141 -10.96 4.77 -18.21
CA GLU A 141 -10.46 5.91 -17.44
C GLU A 141 -11.58 6.58 -16.63
N THR A 142 -12.70 6.90 -17.31
CA THR A 142 -13.86 7.54 -16.68
C THR A 142 -14.44 6.67 -15.56
N ILE A 143 -14.53 5.37 -15.80
CA ILE A 143 -14.99 4.37 -14.85
C ILE A 143 -14.11 4.32 -13.60
N LEU A 144 -12.79 4.27 -13.77
CA LEU A 144 -11.84 4.22 -12.67
C LEU A 144 -11.92 5.51 -11.86
N ARG A 145 -11.90 6.67 -12.53
CA ARG A 145 -12.02 7.99 -11.90
C ARG A 145 -13.27 8.13 -11.02
N ILE A 146 -14.43 7.67 -11.50
CA ILE A 146 -15.67 7.68 -10.70
C ILE A 146 -15.58 6.70 -9.53
N SER A 147 -14.96 5.54 -9.72
CA SER A 147 -14.97 4.45 -8.71
C SER A 147 -13.91 4.60 -7.62
N THR A 148 -12.85 5.39 -7.89
CA THR A 148 -11.76 5.67 -6.94
C THR A 148 -11.83 7.06 -6.34
N SER A 149 -12.77 7.91 -6.77
CA SER A 149 -12.96 9.24 -6.19
C SER A 149 -14.09 9.23 -5.15
N SER A 150 -13.93 10.03 -4.10
CA SER A 150 -14.98 10.28 -3.10
C SER A 150 -16.00 11.34 -3.58
N ILE A 151 -15.94 11.71 -4.87
CA ILE A 151 -16.81 12.74 -5.46
C ILE A 151 -18.20 12.13 -5.62
N LYS A 152 -19.17 12.64 -4.86
CA LYS A 152 -20.57 12.27 -5.06
C LYS A 152 -21.07 12.90 -6.36
N PRO A 153 -21.62 12.12 -7.30
CA PRO A 153 -22.24 12.69 -8.48
C PRO A 153 -23.44 13.54 -8.07
N ASP A 154 -23.52 14.76 -8.59
CA ASP A 154 -24.70 15.63 -8.44
C ASP A 154 -25.80 15.12 -9.36
N THR A 155 -26.54 14.13 -8.87
CA THR A 155 -27.61 13.46 -9.61
C THR A 155 -28.77 14.39 -9.95
N SER A 156 -28.93 15.47 -9.18
CA SER A 156 -29.93 16.52 -9.39
C SER A 156 -29.65 17.27 -10.69
N LYS A 157 -28.44 17.83 -10.85
CA LYS A 157 -28.04 18.47 -12.12
C LYS A 157 -28.08 17.51 -13.30
N LEU A 158 -27.64 16.26 -13.11
CA LEU A 158 -27.66 15.28 -14.18
C LEU A 158 -29.08 14.95 -14.64
N ALA A 159 -30.05 14.89 -13.72
CA ALA A 159 -31.46 14.67 -14.06
C ALA A 159 -32.07 15.87 -14.80
N ASP A 160 -31.67 17.10 -14.44
CA ASP A 160 -32.12 18.32 -15.11
C ASP A 160 -31.54 18.47 -16.53
N ASP A 161 -30.31 18.00 -16.76
CA ASP A 161 -29.62 18.05 -18.07
C ASP A 161 -30.00 16.90 -19.03
N ILE A 162 -30.69 15.85 -18.56
CA ILE A 162 -31.17 14.77 -19.42
C ILE A 162 -32.43 15.25 -20.16
N GLN A 163 -32.28 15.53 -21.46
CA GLN A 163 -33.41 15.81 -22.34
C GLN A 163 -34.37 14.62 -22.36
N HIS A 164 -35.60 14.84 -21.89
CA HIS A 164 -36.69 13.88 -21.96
C HIS A 164 -36.94 13.54 -23.44
N GLN A 165 -36.57 12.34 -23.87
CA GLN A 165 -36.94 11.81 -25.19
C GLN A 165 -38.36 11.24 -25.05
N PRO A 166 -39.41 11.93 -25.51
CA PRO A 166 -40.74 11.33 -25.49
C PRO A 166 -40.73 10.15 -26.47
N SER A 167 -41.10 8.97 -25.97
CA SER A 167 -41.35 7.82 -26.85
C SER A 167 -42.62 8.10 -27.66
N HIS A 168 -42.52 7.91 -28.98
CA HIS A 168 -43.66 7.94 -29.90
C HIS A 168 -44.53 6.68 -29.79
#